data_AF-A0A7Y7IT51-F1
#
_entry.id   AF-A0A7Y7IT51-F1
#
_cell.length_a   1.000
_cell.length_b   1.000
_cell.length_c   1.000
_cell.angle_alpha   90.00
_cell.angle_beta   90.00
_cell.angle_gamma   90.00
#
_symmetry.space_group_name_H-M   'P 1'
#
loop_
_entity.id
_entity.type
_entity.pdbx_description
1 polymer ?
#
loop_
_entity_poly.entity_id
_entity_poly.type
_entity_poly.pdbx_seq_one_letter_code
_entity_poly.pdbx_strand_id
1 'polypeptide(L)'
;MAQPGNKHQPGPVTNIASQLNSPLKLASGREIADLNGVRGANNPDGATVYGVRDAMPACLAQAPGLQSAGGTFSHPYSSGPVAGGVYVGDAGANTILFVTDAGAVSLVKALPAEPVTVDARFAALAAEMGMPVPDCMLGLDYWAEAVPTSRAMSGQWLYYKVLPGAPGMELGYGKAYRMNVRSGTTQLLAEGLAAPTGIAVDKDNNVHDSQLMGDGVVEVKNGTATTVLPAMMSSDVAVTGSTLVALANAFDEVNEGNGGNGGNLVTM
;
A
#
# COMPACT_ATOMS: atom_id res chain seq x y z
N MET A 1 -45.39 5.06 29.35
CA MET A 1 -44.11 5.43 29.96
C MET A 1 -43.02 5.15 28.93
N ALA A 2 -42.32 6.19 28.48
CA ALA A 2 -41.39 6.14 27.35
C ALA A 2 -40.05 5.48 27.74
N GLN A 3 -39.51 4.62 26.86
CA GLN A 3 -38.14 4.13 26.96
C GLN A 3 -37.16 5.24 26.54
N PRO A 4 -36.06 5.47 27.30
CA PRO A 4 -35.13 6.55 27.02
C PRO A 4 -34.27 6.27 25.78
N GLY A 5 -34.07 7.32 24.99
CA GLY A 5 -33.44 7.32 23.67
C GLY A 5 -32.01 6.79 23.65
N ASN A 6 -31.77 5.91 22.68
CA ASN A 6 -30.46 5.38 22.36
C ASN A 6 -29.66 6.48 21.66
N LYS A 7 -28.68 7.06 22.37
CA LYS A 7 -27.73 8.00 21.77
C LYS A 7 -26.86 7.21 20.78
N HIS A 8 -26.93 7.59 19.51
CA HIS A 8 -26.08 7.06 18.44
C HIS A 8 -24.62 7.36 18.79
N GLN A 9 -23.91 6.36 19.31
CA GLN A 9 -22.46 6.39 19.37
C GLN A 9 -21.95 6.20 17.93
N PRO A 10 -21.10 7.10 17.40
CA PRO A 10 -20.44 6.84 16.13
C PRO A 10 -19.56 5.60 16.32
N GLY A 11 -19.84 4.56 15.53
CA GLY A 11 -19.10 3.30 15.60
C GLY A 11 -17.61 3.50 15.30
N PRO A 12 -16.73 2.62 15.81
CA PRO A 12 -15.32 2.63 15.47
C PRO A 12 -15.17 2.54 13.95
N VAL A 13 -14.23 3.32 13.40
CA VAL A 13 -13.88 3.34 11.98
C VAL A 13 -13.47 1.92 11.61
N THR A 14 -14.43 1.14 11.12
CA THR A 14 -14.23 -0.29 10.86
C THR A 14 -13.52 -0.38 9.52
N ASN A 15 -12.29 -0.86 9.56
CA ASN A 15 -11.46 -1.17 8.42
C ASN A 15 -12.26 -1.85 7.30
N ILE A 16 -12.36 -1.19 6.14
CA ILE A 16 -12.77 -1.83 4.87
C ILE A 16 -11.53 -2.51 4.28
N ALA A 17 -10.93 -3.41 5.06
CA ALA A 17 -9.94 -4.38 4.59
C ALA A 17 -10.63 -5.73 4.28
N SER A 18 -11.95 -5.74 4.07
CA SER A 18 -12.67 -6.92 3.59
C SER A 18 -12.69 -6.91 2.06
N GLN A 19 -11.72 -7.59 1.45
CA GLN A 19 -11.66 -7.95 0.03
C GLN A 19 -12.09 -6.82 -0.93
N LEU A 20 -11.21 -5.85 -1.15
CA LEU A 20 -11.38 -4.93 -2.26
C LEU A 20 -11.24 -5.74 -3.56
N ASN A 21 -12.38 -6.13 -4.10
CA ASN A 21 -12.48 -6.83 -5.37
C ASN A 21 -12.82 -5.82 -6.47
N SER A 22 -12.48 -6.14 -7.71
CA SER A 22 -13.13 -5.53 -8.86
C SER A 22 -14.26 -6.45 -9.30
N PRO A 23 -15.52 -6.00 -9.31
CA PRO A 23 -15.93 -4.61 -9.17
C PRO A 23 -16.01 -4.13 -7.71
N LEU A 24 -15.75 -2.84 -7.51
CA LEU A 24 -15.78 -2.17 -6.20
C LEU A 24 -17.21 -2.04 -5.70
N LYS A 25 -17.46 -2.44 -4.46
CA LYS A 25 -18.81 -2.45 -3.85
C LYS A 25 -18.84 -1.69 -2.54
N LEU A 26 -19.98 -1.09 -2.23
CA LEU A 26 -20.29 -0.56 -0.91
C LEU A 26 -20.62 -1.69 0.07
N ALA A 27 -20.66 -1.37 1.37
CA ALA A 27 -21.09 -2.29 2.42
C ALA A 27 -22.51 -2.85 2.19
N SER A 28 -23.38 -2.14 1.47
CA SER A 28 -24.70 -2.62 1.06
C SER A 28 -24.67 -3.69 -0.04
N GLY A 29 -23.49 -4.03 -0.57
CA GLY A 29 -23.30 -4.91 -1.73
C GLY A 29 -23.52 -4.22 -3.08
N ARG A 30 -23.94 -2.94 -3.09
CA ARG A 30 -24.09 -2.15 -4.32
C ARG A 30 -22.72 -1.93 -4.97
N GLU A 31 -22.60 -2.34 -6.22
CA GLU A 31 -21.47 -2.00 -7.07
C GLU A 31 -21.43 -0.51 -7.37
N ILE A 32 -20.25 0.08 -7.25
CA ILE A 32 -20.01 1.50 -7.53
C ILE A 32 -19.01 1.72 -8.65
N ALA A 33 -18.11 0.78 -8.96
CA ALA A 33 -17.23 0.92 -10.13
C ALA A 33 -16.64 -0.42 -10.58
N ASP A 34 -16.48 -0.58 -11.90
CA ASP A 34 -15.66 -1.63 -12.51
C ASP A 34 -14.25 -1.10 -12.79
N LEU A 35 -13.33 -1.36 -11.87
CA LEU A 35 -11.95 -0.87 -11.97
C LEU A 35 -11.13 -1.65 -13.01
N ASN A 36 -11.43 -2.93 -13.23
CA ASN A 36 -10.84 -3.72 -14.31
C ASN A 36 -11.19 -3.14 -15.68
N GLY A 37 -12.47 -2.79 -15.90
CA GLY A 37 -12.91 -2.13 -17.14
C GLY A 37 -12.22 -0.78 -17.36
N VAL A 38 -12.12 0.05 -16.31
CA VAL A 38 -11.41 1.35 -16.37
C VAL A 38 -9.92 1.17 -16.67
N ARG A 39 -9.26 0.19 -16.03
CA ARG A 39 -7.85 -0.12 -16.28
C ARG A 39 -7.62 -0.58 -17.71
N GLY A 40 -8.42 -1.52 -18.21
CA GLY A 40 -8.31 -2.01 -19.58
C GLY A 40 -8.47 -0.91 -20.64
N ALA A 41 -9.33 0.09 -20.37
CA ALA A 41 -9.56 1.20 -21.29
C ALA A 41 -8.47 2.28 -21.28
N ASN A 42 -7.84 2.54 -20.13
CA ASN A 42 -6.96 3.72 -19.96
C ASN A 42 -5.46 3.37 -19.76
N ASN A 43 -5.16 2.19 -19.21
CA ASN A 43 -3.83 1.67 -18.88
C ASN A 43 -2.72 2.74 -18.65
N PRO A 44 -2.77 3.49 -17.52
CA PRO A 44 -1.91 4.65 -17.31
C PRO A 44 -0.41 4.35 -17.24
N ASP A 45 -0.01 3.10 -16.99
CA ASP A 45 1.39 2.66 -16.95
C ASP A 45 1.75 1.70 -18.10
N GLY A 46 0.90 1.55 -19.12
CA GLY A 46 1.10 0.56 -20.19
C GLY A 46 2.38 0.75 -21.01
N ALA A 47 2.97 1.95 -20.96
CA ALA A 47 4.26 2.26 -21.56
C ALA A 47 5.46 2.07 -20.59
N THR A 48 5.21 1.81 -19.32
CA THR A 48 6.24 1.55 -18.31
C THR A 48 6.81 0.16 -18.53
N VAL A 49 8.14 0.08 -18.64
CA VAL A 49 8.88 -1.18 -18.60
C VAL A 49 9.30 -1.44 -17.16
N TYR A 50 8.78 -2.48 -16.53
CA TYR A 50 9.23 -2.93 -15.22
C TYR A 50 10.41 -3.90 -15.32
N GLY A 51 11.14 -4.03 -14.22
CA GLY A 51 12.32 -4.87 -14.08
C GLY A 51 13.63 -4.21 -14.49
N VAL A 52 14.65 -5.00 -14.87
CA VAL A 52 15.99 -4.47 -15.19
C VAL A 52 15.98 -3.82 -16.57
N ARG A 53 16.39 -2.56 -16.69
CA ARG A 53 16.34 -1.79 -17.95
C ARG A 53 17.71 -1.60 -18.58
N ASP A 54 18.70 -1.24 -17.76
CA ASP A 54 19.98 -0.68 -18.20
C ASP A 54 21.10 -1.73 -18.33
N ALA A 55 20.73 -2.99 -18.57
CA ALA A 55 21.68 -4.08 -18.81
C ALA A 55 22.04 -4.20 -20.29
N MET A 56 23.21 -4.79 -20.57
CA MET A 56 23.59 -5.11 -21.95
C MET A 56 22.55 -6.06 -22.59
N PRO A 57 22.25 -5.95 -23.90
CA PRO A 57 21.26 -6.82 -24.56
C PRO A 57 21.50 -8.32 -24.37
N ALA A 58 22.77 -8.75 -24.38
CA ALA A 58 23.14 -10.15 -24.12
C ALA A 58 22.85 -10.61 -22.68
N CYS A 59 22.78 -9.68 -21.72
CA CYS A 59 22.42 -9.94 -20.34
C CYS A 59 20.89 -10.04 -20.19
N LEU A 60 20.14 -9.09 -20.77
CA LEU A 60 18.67 -9.13 -20.81
C LEU A 60 18.15 -10.42 -21.45
N ALA A 61 18.82 -10.88 -22.52
CA ALA A 61 18.47 -12.12 -23.20
C ALA A 61 18.60 -13.39 -22.33
N GLN A 62 19.39 -13.36 -21.25
CA GLN A 62 19.52 -14.49 -20.32
C GLN A 62 18.35 -14.59 -19.34
N ALA A 63 17.65 -13.48 -19.10
CA ALA A 63 16.54 -13.41 -18.16
C ALA A 63 15.42 -12.50 -18.68
N PRO A 64 14.74 -12.86 -19.79
CA PRO A 64 13.68 -12.05 -20.37
C PRO A 64 12.49 -11.84 -19.41
N GLY A 65 12.30 -12.73 -18.44
CA GLY A 65 11.29 -12.60 -17.39
C GLY A 65 11.57 -11.52 -16.35
N LEU A 66 12.77 -10.92 -16.36
CA LEU A 66 13.11 -9.73 -15.56
C LEU A 66 12.73 -8.42 -16.27
N GLN A 67 11.92 -8.49 -17.34
CA GLN A 67 11.29 -7.34 -17.96
C GLN A 67 9.81 -7.62 -18.25
N SER A 68 8.96 -6.65 -17.93
CA SER A 68 7.53 -6.69 -18.29
C SER A 68 7.02 -5.29 -18.62
N ALA A 69 5.90 -5.22 -19.33
CA ALA A 69 5.15 -3.97 -19.49
C ALA A 69 4.05 -3.88 -18.42
N GLY A 70 3.53 -2.66 -18.18
CA GLY A 70 2.38 -2.45 -17.32
C GLY A 70 1.15 -3.28 -17.74
N GLY A 71 0.58 -4.02 -16.79
CA GLY A 71 -0.53 -4.95 -17.04
C GLY A 71 -1.84 -4.25 -17.40
N THR A 72 -2.91 -4.99 -17.67
CA THR A 72 -4.25 -4.39 -17.95
C THR A 72 -5.30 -4.79 -16.91
N PHE A 73 -4.87 -5.21 -15.72
CA PHE A 73 -5.73 -5.65 -14.64
C PHE A 73 -5.69 -4.67 -13.47
N SER A 74 -6.80 -4.60 -12.75
CA SER A 74 -6.94 -3.90 -11.48
C SER A 74 -6.73 -4.89 -10.34
N HIS A 75 -6.00 -4.46 -9.32
CA HIS A 75 -5.87 -5.16 -8.05
C HIS A 75 -5.93 -4.14 -6.91
N PRO A 76 -7.14 -3.68 -6.55
CA PRO A 76 -7.34 -2.71 -5.48
C PRO A 76 -6.81 -3.27 -4.16
N TYR A 77 -5.87 -2.56 -3.54
CA TYR A 77 -5.20 -3.00 -2.33
C TYR A 77 -5.66 -2.21 -1.11
N SER A 78 -5.95 -0.91 -1.29
CA SER A 78 -6.32 -0.02 -0.19
C SER A 78 -7.45 0.93 -0.58
N SER A 79 -8.29 1.30 0.38
CA SER A 79 -9.37 2.26 0.15
C SER A 79 -9.55 3.17 1.37
N GLY A 80 -10.05 4.38 1.14
CA GLY A 80 -10.28 5.36 2.20
C GLY A 80 -11.47 6.24 1.84
N PRO A 81 -12.59 6.16 2.58
CA PRO A 81 -13.77 6.96 2.30
C PRO A 81 -13.49 8.43 2.61
N VAL A 82 -14.07 9.31 1.82
CA VAL A 82 -14.10 10.76 2.02
C VAL A 82 -15.49 11.29 1.68
N ALA A 83 -15.74 12.57 1.92
CA ALA A 83 -16.97 13.18 1.45
C ALA A 83 -17.07 13.07 -0.10
N GLY A 84 -18.14 12.46 -0.59
CA GLY A 84 -18.45 12.35 -2.02
C GLY A 84 -17.84 11.15 -2.75
N GLY A 85 -17.12 10.27 -2.05
CA GLY A 85 -16.58 9.06 -2.66
C GLY A 85 -15.49 8.36 -1.85
N VAL A 86 -14.66 7.61 -2.55
CA VAL A 86 -13.60 6.79 -1.98
C VAL A 86 -12.35 6.93 -2.83
N TYR A 87 -11.22 7.21 -2.19
CA TYR A 87 -9.94 7.02 -2.86
C TYR A 87 -9.70 5.51 -2.93
N VAL A 88 -9.05 5.00 -3.98
CA VAL A 88 -8.60 3.58 -4.08
C VAL A 88 -7.15 3.49 -4.51
N GLY A 89 -6.32 2.76 -3.76
CA GLY A 89 -4.95 2.42 -4.13
C GLY A 89 -5.01 1.10 -4.86
N ASP A 90 -4.63 1.11 -6.13
CA ASP A 90 -4.70 -0.05 -7.00
C ASP A 90 -3.28 -0.51 -7.35
N ALA A 91 -2.92 -1.70 -6.87
CA ALA A 91 -1.62 -2.31 -7.06
C ALA A 91 -1.43 -2.83 -8.47
N GLY A 92 -2.45 -3.46 -9.05
CA GLY A 92 -2.40 -3.97 -10.42
C GLY A 92 -2.35 -2.84 -11.44
N ALA A 93 -2.90 -1.68 -11.05
CA ALA A 93 -2.85 -0.49 -11.87
C ALA A 93 -1.72 0.49 -11.54
N ASN A 94 -0.91 0.23 -10.50
CA ASN A 94 0.10 1.14 -9.95
C ASN A 94 -0.41 2.58 -9.79
N THR A 95 -1.64 2.76 -9.30
CA THR A 95 -2.31 4.08 -9.25
C THR A 95 -3.02 4.35 -7.93
N ILE A 96 -3.26 5.62 -7.69
CA ILE A 96 -4.27 6.12 -6.77
C ILE A 96 -5.41 6.66 -7.64
N LEU A 97 -6.61 6.15 -7.40
CA LEU A 97 -7.85 6.55 -8.04
C LEU A 97 -8.77 7.25 -7.03
N PHE A 98 -9.72 8.02 -7.54
CA PHE A 98 -10.89 8.48 -6.79
C PHE A 98 -12.16 8.03 -7.50
N VAL A 99 -13.03 7.36 -6.75
CA VAL A 99 -14.32 6.85 -7.21
C VAL A 99 -15.42 7.63 -6.48
N THR A 100 -16.27 8.34 -7.23
CA THR A 100 -17.38 9.10 -6.62
C THR A 100 -18.48 8.16 -6.11
N ASP A 101 -19.38 8.66 -5.26
CA ASP A 101 -20.56 7.90 -4.81
C ASP A 101 -21.50 7.46 -5.96
N ALA A 102 -21.42 8.19 -7.08
CA ALA A 102 -22.13 7.92 -8.33
C ALA A 102 -21.36 6.97 -9.27
N GLY A 103 -20.13 6.59 -8.93
CA GLY A 103 -19.33 5.60 -9.65
C GLY A 103 -18.40 6.15 -10.73
N ALA A 104 -18.23 7.47 -10.82
CA ALA A 104 -17.25 8.05 -11.74
C ALA A 104 -15.83 7.81 -11.19
N VAL A 105 -14.96 7.24 -12.02
CA VAL A 105 -13.56 6.94 -11.66
C VAL A 105 -12.63 7.98 -12.28
N SER A 106 -11.71 8.51 -11.48
CA SER A 106 -10.71 9.49 -11.91
C SER A 106 -9.32 9.08 -11.43
N LEU A 107 -8.32 9.31 -12.29
CA LEU A 107 -6.93 9.14 -11.91
C LEU A 107 -6.51 10.29 -10.99
N VAL A 108 -6.06 9.96 -9.79
CA VAL A 108 -5.51 10.93 -8.83
C VAL A 108 -4.00 10.98 -8.98
N LYS A 109 -3.36 9.82 -9.05
CA LYS A 109 -1.90 9.72 -9.23
C LYS A 109 -1.53 8.41 -9.90
N ALA A 110 -0.75 8.48 -10.98
CA ALA A 110 0.05 7.35 -11.44
C ALA A 110 1.32 7.27 -10.59
N LEU A 111 1.65 6.08 -10.11
CA LEU A 111 2.82 5.83 -9.29
C LEU A 111 3.97 5.39 -10.21
N PRO A 112 5.15 6.05 -10.14
CA PRO A 112 6.29 5.61 -10.91
C PRO A 112 6.78 4.25 -10.44
N ALA A 113 7.47 3.51 -11.30
CA ALA A 113 8.19 2.31 -10.90
C ALA A 113 9.20 2.62 -9.80
N GLU A 114 9.35 1.70 -8.85
CA GLU A 114 10.23 1.88 -7.71
C GLU A 114 11.58 1.19 -7.95
N PRO A 115 12.71 1.92 -7.86
CA PRO A 115 14.02 1.32 -8.04
C PRO A 115 14.39 0.45 -6.85
N VAL A 116 14.92 -0.73 -7.16
CA VAL A 116 15.44 -1.72 -6.22
C VAL A 116 16.81 -2.16 -6.71
N THR A 117 17.86 -1.97 -5.91
CA THR A 117 19.20 -2.40 -6.32
C THR A 117 19.29 -3.92 -6.37
N VAL A 118 19.82 -4.43 -7.49
CA VAL A 118 20.09 -5.86 -7.68
C VAL A 118 21.38 -6.22 -6.94
N ASP A 119 21.24 -6.54 -5.66
CA ASP A 119 22.32 -7.08 -4.82
C ASP A 119 22.16 -8.60 -4.60
N ALA A 120 23.03 -9.18 -3.77
CA ALA A 120 22.98 -10.61 -3.47
C ALA A 120 21.68 -11.04 -2.76
N ARG A 121 21.07 -10.17 -1.95
CA ARG A 121 19.81 -10.46 -1.25
C ARG A 121 18.65 -10.44 -2.23
N PHE A 122 18.61 -9.45 -3.11
CA PHE A 122 17.65 -9.39 -4.21
C PHE A 122 17.74 -10.65 -5.08
N ALA A 123 18.95 -11.02 -5.50
CA ALA A 123 19.16 -12.18 -6.37
C ALA A 123 18.69 -13.50 -5.69
N ALA A 124 18.93 -13.65 -4.39
CA ALA A 124 18.46 -14.80 -3.62
C ALA A 124 16.92 -14.87 -3.58
N LEU A 125 16.25 -13.77 -3.23
CA LEU A 125 14.78 -13.70 -3.18
C LEU A 125 14.16 -13.92 -4.57
N ALA A 126 14.73 -13.30 -5.60
CA ALA A 126 14.27 -13.48 -6.98
C ALA A 126 14.39 -14.95 -7.42
N ALA A 127 15.48 -15.64 -7.05
CA ALA A 127 15.64 -17.06 -7.35
C ALA A 127 14.59 -17.94 -6.66
N GLU A 128 14.22 -17.66 -5.40
CA GLU A 128 13.13 -18.36 -4.69
C GLU A 128 11.79 -18.18 -5.39
N MET A 129 11.59 -17.05 -6.07
CA MET A 129 10.41 -16.74 -6.88
C MET A 129 10.47 -17.30 -8.31
N GLY A 130 11.50 -18.07 -8.65
CA GLY A 130 11.69 -18.61 -10.01
C GLY A 130 12.18 -17.58 -11.04
N MET A 131 12.74 -16.46 -10.57
CA MET A 131 13.28 -15.36 -11.38
C MET A 131 14.82 -15.28 -11.21
N PRO A 132 15.60 -16.25 -11.73
CA PRO A 132 17.05 -16.24 -11.55
C PRO A 132 17.66 -14.99 -12.18
N VAL A 133 18.52 -14.31 -11.42
CA VAL A 133 19.19 -13.07 -11.82
C VAL A 133 20.62 -13.36 -12.28
N PRO A 134 20.98 -13.06 -13.55
CA PRO A 134 22.35 -13.20 -14.02
C PRO A 134 23.32 -12.23 -13.34
N ASP A 135 24.58 -12.66 -13.13
CA ASP A 135 25.63 -11.84 -12.50
C ASP A 135 25.84 -10.49 -13.19
N CYS A 136 25.64 -10.43 -14.51
CA CYS A 136 25.75 -9.21 -15.30
C CYS A 136 24.69 -8.14 -14.98
N MET A 137 23.70 -8.45 -14.13
CA MET A 137 22.71 -7.50 -13.63
C MET A 137 23.03 -6.98 -12.22
N LEU A 138 24.03 -7.53 -11.53
CA LEU A 138 24.38 -7.09 -10.18
C LEU A 138 24.81 -5.62 -10.17
N GLY A 139 24.27 -4.87 -9.22
CA GLY A 139 24.50 -3.42 -9.07
C GLY A 139 23.65 -2.54 -10.00
N LEU A 140 22.83 -3.12 -10.88
CA LEU A 140 21.83 -2.36 -11.64
C LEU A 140 20.55 -2.17 -10.81
N ASP A 141 19.66 -1.32 -11.31
CA ASP A 141 18.33 -1.16 -10.76
C ASP A 141 17.32 -2.10 -11.42
N TYR A 142 16.60 -2.84 -10.58
CA TYR A 142 15.34 -3.47 -10.91
C TYR A 142 14.21 -2.49 -10.61
N TRP A 143 13.44 -2.11 -11.63
CA TRP A 143 12.34 -1.16 -11.48
C TRP A 143 11.04 -1.92 -11.18
N ALA A 144 10.72 -2.07 -9.90
CA ALA A 144 9.54 -2.80 -9.44
C ALA A 144 8.24 -2.02 -9.69
N GLU A 145 7.14 -2.77 -9.84
CA GLU A 145 5.79 -2.22 -9.79
C GLU A 145 5.52 -1.54 -8.44
N ALA A 146 4.90 -0.37 -8.45
CA ALA A 146 4.58 0.37 -7.24
C ALA A 146 3.25 -0.11 -6.63
N VAL A 147 3.28 -0.63 -5.40
CA VAL A 147 2.10 -1.11 -4.68
C VAL A 147 1.63 -0.06 -3.66
N PRO A 148 0.46 0.60 -3.86
CA PRO A 148 -0.11 1.54 -2.90
C PRO A 148 -0.78 0.85 -1.72
N THR A 149 0.02 0.38 -0.78
CA THR A 149 -0.43 -0.50 0.31
C THR A 149 -1.41 0.16 1.28
N SER A 150 -1.28 1.47 1.50
CA SER A 150 -2.23 2.22 2.33
C SER A 150 -2.20 3.72 2.04
N ARG A 151 -3.19 4.40 2.62
CA ARG A 151 -3.41 5.84 2.50
C ARG A 151 -4.19 6.40 3.69
N ALA A 152 -4.01 7.69 3.92
CA ALA A 152 -4.79 8.46 4.87
C ALA A 152 -5.03 9.88 4.33
N MET A 153 -6.10 10.52 4.80
CA MET A 153 -6.41 11.90 4.46
C MET A 153 -6.27 12.78 5.71
N SER A 154 -5.59 13.92 5.57
CA SER A 154 -5.65 15.02 6.54
C SER A 154 -5.80 16.34 5.80
N GLY A 155 -6.96 16.98 5.96
CA GLY A 155 -7.32 18.18 5.20
C GLY A 155 -7.26 17.95 3.68
N GLN A 156 -6.38 18.69 3.01
CA GLN A 156 -6.18 18.62 1.55
C GLN A 156 -4.99 17.71 1.15
N TRP A 157 -4.43 16.96 2.10
CA TRP A 157 -3.28 16.12 1.87
C TRP A 157 -3.70 14.65 1.89
N LEU A 158 -3.36 13.95 0.81
CA LEU A 158 -3.40 12.51 0.71
C LEU A 158 -2.02 11.97 1.09
N TYR A 159 -1.95 11.25 2.19
CA TYR A 159 -0.78 10.49 2.60
C TYR A 159 -0.92 9.10 2.01
N TYR A 160 0.16 8.56 1.46
CA TYR A 160 0.13 7.24 0.86
C TYR A 160 1.49 6.58 0.94
N LYS A 161 1.44 5.25 0.90
CA LYS A 161 2.63 4.40 0.96
C LYS A 161 2.83 3.74 -0.38
N VAL A 162 4.08 3.50 -0.70
CA VAL A 162 4.45 2.68 -1.85
C VAL A 162 5.40 1.60 -1.37
N LEU A 163 4.99 0.36 -1.57
CA LEU A 163 5.83 -0.82 -1.41
C LEU A 163 6.28 -1.25 -2.81
N PRO A 164 7.60 -1.37 -3.07
CA PRO A 164 8.06 -1.99 -4.30
C PRO A 164 7.54 -3.42 -4.38
N GLY A 165 6.93 -3.77 -5.51
CA GLY A 165 6.46 -5.12 -5.81
C GLY A 165 7.59 -6.13 -5.81
N ALA A 166 7.23 -7.41 -5.83
CA ALA A 166 8.19 -8.48 -5.61
C ALA A 166 9.36 -8.44 -6.63
N PRO A 167 10.60 -8.72 -6.17
CA PRO A 167 10.98 -9.16 -4.81
C PRO A 167 11.25 -7.98 -3.84
N GLY A 168 10.97 -6.74 -4.22
CA GLY A 168 11.35 -5.54 -3.47
C GLY A 168 10.69 -5.37 -2.09
N MET A 169 9.58 -6.08 -1.83
CA MET A 169 8.82 -5.97 -0.58
C MET A 169 9.61 -6.40 0.66
N GLU A 170 10.49 -7.39 0.52
CA GLU A 170 11.27 -8.00 1.62
C GLU A 170 12.57 -7.24 1.95
N LEU A 171 12.90 -6.21 1.17
CA LEU A 171 14.19 -5.54 1.23
C LEU A 171 14.14 -4.19 1.96
N GLY A 172 12.97 -3.78 2.47
CA GLY A 172 12.81 -2.53 3.22
C GLY A 172 12.89 -1.27 2.35
N TYR A 173 12.58 -1.38 1.07
CA TYR A 173 12.59 -0.25 0.13
C TYR A 173 11.27 0.54 0.09
N GLY A 174 10.41 0.34 1.09
CA GLY A 174 9.13 1.04 1.19
C GLY A 174 9.31 2.55 1.40
N LYS A 175 8.37 3.32 0.87
CA LYS A 175 8.36 4.79 0.96
C LYS A 175 7.00 5.30 1.40
N ALA A 176 7.02 6.42 2.11
CA ALA A 176 5.83 7.18 2.47
C ALA A 176 5.89 8.57 1.82
N TYR A 177 4.74 9.01 1.31
CA TYR A 177 4.60 10.30 0.64
C TYR A 177 3.37 11.03 1.16
N ARG A 178 3.33 12.34 0.92
CA ARG A 178 2.07 13.10 0.88
C ARG A 178 1.93 13.85 -0.43
N MET A 179 0.70 13.97 -0.90
CA MET A 179 0.35 14.77 -2.06
C MET A 179 -0.79 15.72 -1.72
N ASN A 180 -0.67 16.98 -2.11
CA ASN A 180 -1.78 17.92 -2.03
C ASN A 180 -2.77 17.62 -3.17
N VAL A 181 -4.01 17.23 -2.83
CA VAL A 181 -4.98 16.75 -3.83
C VAL A 181 -5.49 17.84 -4.77
N ARG A 182 -5.27 19.13 -4.48
CA ARG A 182 -5.64 20.24 -5.38
C ARG A 182 -4.53 20.62 -6.35
N SER A 183 -3.30 20.69 -5.88
CA SER A 183 -2.16 21.12 -6.70
C SER A 183 -1.40 19.96 -7.35
N GLY A 184 -1.56 18.73 -6.85
CA GLY A 184 -0.76 17.58 -7.26
C GLY A 184 0.67 17.57 -6.72
N THR A 185 1.05 18.55 -5.89
CA THR A 185 2.39 18.62 -5.28
C THR A 185 2.63 17.42 -4.39
N THR A 186 3.62 16.59 -4.72
CA THR A 186 4.05 15.41 -3.94
C THR A 186 5.33 15.70 -3.15
N GLN A 187 5.41 15.16 -1.93
CA GLN A 187 6.58 15.23 -1.06
C GLN A 187 6.87 13.84 -0.50
N LEU A 188 8.15 13.44 -0.55
CA LEU A 188 8.65 12.27 0.18
C LEU A 188 8.66 12.60 1.68
N LEU A 189 8.14 11.67 2.50
CA LEU A 189 8.12 11.79 3.96
C LEU A 189 9.20 10.91 4.59
N ALA A 190 9.36 9.69 4.09
CA ALA A 190 10.37 8.74 4.50
C ALA A 190 10.59 7.67 3.42
N GLU A 191 11.75 7.06 3.46
CA GLU A 191 12.14 5.87 2.69
C GLU A 191 12.83 4.88 3.64
N GLY A 192 13.11 3.66 3.16
CA GLY A 192 13.71 2.63 4.01
C GLY A 192 12.72 1.98 4.97
N LEU A 193 11.41 2.04 4.67
CA LEU A 193 10.37 1.46 5.51
C LEU A 193 10.29 -0.05 5.27
N ALA A 194 10.29 -0.85 6.34
CA ALA A 194 10.28 -2.30 6.28
C ALA A 194 8.87 -2.86 6.02
N ALA A 195 8.58 -3.14 4.74
CA ALA A 195 7.27 -3.61 4.27
C ALA A 195 6.09 -2.78 4.84
N PRO A 196 6.02 -1.47 4.55
CA PRO A 196 4.96 -0.61 5.06
C PRO A 196 3.58 -1.06 4.58
N THR A 197 2.68 -1.38 5.53
CA THR A 197 1.33 -1.90 5.26
C THR A 197 0.18 -0.91 5.53
N GLY A 198 0.19 -0.18 6.65
CA GLY A 198 -0.86 0.77 7.07
C GLY A 198 -0.33 2.17 7.43
N ILE A 199 -1.11 3.22 7.16
CA ILE A 199 -0.73 4.61 7.49
C ILE A 199 -1.87 5.33 8.19
N ALA A 200 -1.54 6.04 9.26
CA ALA A 200 -2.47 6.88 10.00
C ALA A 200 -1.89 8.28 10.18
N VAL A 201 -2.76 9.29 10.22
CA VAL A 201 -2.35 10.68 10.44
C VAL A 201 -3.21 11.26 11.54
N ASP A 202 -2.57 11.76 12.59
CA ASP A 202 -3.28 12.32 13.74
C ASP A 202 -3.74 13.78 13.49
N LYS A 203 -4.43 14.35 14.47
CA LYS A 203 -4.94 15.73 14.41
C LYS A 203 -3.84 16.80 14.35
N ASP A 204 -2.63 16.48 14.80
CA ASP A 204 -1.48 17.38 14.83
C ASP A 204 -0.60 17.19 13.56
N ASN A 205 -1.03 16.30 12.66
CA ASN A 205 -0.35 15.88 11.42
C ASN A 205 0.91 15.05 11.64
N ASN A 206 1.01 14.35 12.77
CA ASN A 206 2.01 13.30 12.92
C ASN A 206 1.58 12.08 12.08
N VAL A 207 2.56 11.46 11.42
CA VAL A 207 2.33 10.35 10.49
C VAL A 207 2.83 9.08 11.15
N HIS A 208 1.94 8.10 11.27
CA HIS A 208 2.25 6.78 11.83
C HIS A 208 2.19 5.72 10.74
N ASP A 209 3.17 4.83 10.71
CA ASP A 209 3.33 3.81 9.68
C ASP A 209 3.52 2.43 10.33
N SER A 210 2.65 1.47 10.00
CA SER A 210 2.87 0.08 10.40
C SER A 210 3.85 -0.63 9.45
N GLN A 211 4.88 -1.23 10.04
CA GLN A 211 5.92 -1.97 9.33
C GLN A 211 5.76 -3.47 9.59
N LEU A 212 5.40 -4.22 8.54
CA LEU A 212 5.17 -5.66 8.63
C LEU A 212 6.46 -6.46 8.89
N MET A 213 7.58 -5.95 8.39
CA MET A 213 8.92 -6.54 8.53
C MET A 213 9.81 -5.72 9.47
N GLY A 214 9.23 -4.76 10.20
CA GLY A 214 9.93 -3.89 11.14
C GLY A 214 9.52 -4.15 12.60
N ASP A 215 9.94 -3.25 13.49
CA ASP A 215 9.72 -3.38 14.94
C ASP A 215 8.28 -3.01 15.39
N GLY A 216 7.43 -2.56 14.47
CA GLY A 216 6.03 -2.22 14.72
C GLY A 216 5.58 -0.95 14.04
N VAL A 217 4.92 -0.07 14.79
CA VAL A 217 4.49 1.24 14.28
C VAL A 217 5.56 2.28 14.54
N VAL A 218 5.94 2.99 13.47
CA VAL A 218 6.86 4.12 13.53
C VAL A 218 6.12 5.45 13.38
N GLU A 219 6.61 6.50 14.03
CA GLU A 219 6.29 7.88 13.66
C GLU A 219 7.32 8.36 12.62
N VAL A 220 6.83 9.01 11.55
CA VAL A 220 7.65 9.61 10.50
C VAL A 220 7.78 11.10 10.72
N LYS A 221 9.02 11.56 10.91
CA LYS A 221 9.34 12.96 11.15
C LYS A 221 10.66 13.34 10.48
N ASN A 222 10.62 14.37 9.62
CA ASN A 222 11.79 14.92 8.93
C ASN A 222 12.64 13.86 8.19
N GLY A 223 12.01 12.89 7.53
CA GLY A 223 12.72 11.81 6.84
C GLY A 223 13.10 10.62 7.72
N THR A 224 12.90 10.71 9.04
CA THR A 224 13.25 9.65 9.99
C THR A 224 12.01 8.91 10.46
N ALA A 225 12.08 7.58 10.45
CA ALA A 225 11.11 6.68 11.08
C ALA A 225 11.61 6.29 12.47
N THR A 226 10.80 6.45 13.51
CA THR A 226 11.14 6.03 14.89
C THR A 226 10.01 5.21 15.46
N THR A 227 10.31 4.01 15.98
CA THR A 227 9.31 3.13 16.60
C THR A 227 8.67 3.82 17.80
N VAL A 228 7.34 3.98 17.75
CA VAL A 228 6.53 4.55 18.84
C VAL A 228 5.65 3.50 19.50
N LEU A 229 5.29 2.44 18.79
CA LEU A 229 4.54 1.32 19.33
C LEU A 229 5.13 0.00 18.81
N PRO A 230 5.91 -0.72 19.65
CA PRO A 230 6.40 -2.05 19.31
C PRO A 230 5.23 -3.00 19.06
N ALA A 231 5.22 -3.63 17.89
CA ALA A 231 4.13 -4.48 17.43
C ALA A 231 4.63 -5.37 16.29
N MET A 232 5.14 -6.55 16.62
CA MET A 232 5.68 -7.48 15.62
C MET A 232 4.66 -7.74 14.51
N MET A 233 5.13 -7.78 13.27
CA MET A 233 4.29 -8.04 12.09
C MET A 233 3.07 -7.12 12.02
N SER A 234 3.29 -5.81 12.22
CA SER A 234 2.21 -4.84 12.20
C SER A 234 1.65 -4.69 10.79
N SER A 235 0.38 -5.06 10.60
CA SER A 235 -0.29 -5.04 9.30
C SER A 235 -1.16 -3.82 9.07
N ASP A 236 -1.54 -3.11 10.13
CA ASP A 236 -2.28 -1.86 10.00
C ASP A 236 -2.14 -0.98 11.24
N VAL A 237 -2.44 0.31 11.09
CA VAL A 237 -2.43 1.29 12.17
C VAL A 237 -3.60 2.26 12.01
N ALA A 238 -4.23 2.59 13.13
CA ALA A 238 -5.26 3.62 13.21
C ALA A 238 -4.98 4.56 14.39
N VAL A 239 -5.37 5.83 14.25
CA VAL A 239 -5.24 6.84 15.30
C VAL A 239 -6.56 7.55 15.52
N THR A 240 -6.94 7.73 16.78
CA THR A 240 -8.12 8.51 17.16
C THR A 240 -7.88 9.25 18.48
N GLY A 241 -8.07 10.57 18.47
CA GLY A 241 -7.75 11.39 19.63
C GLY A 241 -6.27 11.27 20.01
N SER A 242 -6.00 10.70 21.19
CA SER A 242 -4.65 10.41 21.69
C SER A 242 -4.32 8.91 21.67
N THR A 243 -5.17 8.07 21.09
CA THR A 243 -5.01 6.62 21.09
C THR A 243 -4.48 6.16 19.73
N LEU A 244 -3.35 5.45 19.76
CA LEU A 244 -2.78 4.77 18.61
C LEU A 244 -3.06 3.28 18.75
N VAL A 245 -3.58 2.66 17.69
CA VAL A 245 -3.91 1.23 17.66
C VAL A 245 -3.20 0.59 16.48
N ALA A 246 -2.55 -0.54 16.71
CA ALA A 246 -1.93 -1.36 15.68
C ALA A 246 -2.60 -2.73 15.61
N LEU A 247 -2.79 -3.24 14.40
CA LEU A 247 -3.02 -4.66 14.17
C LEU A 247 -1.64 -5.33 14.08
N ALA A 248 -1.39 -6.32 14.93
CA ALA A 248 -0.11 -7.02 15.06
C ALA A 248 -0.27 -8.52 14.83
N ASN A 249 0.86 -9.21 14.68
CA ASN A 249 0.95 -10.66 14.53
C ASN A 249 0.23 -11.20 13.29
N ALA A 250 0.30 -10.46 12.17
CA ALA A 250 -0.48 -10.75 10.98
C ALA A 250 -0.19 -12.11 10.30
N PHE A 251 0.93 -12.76 10.65
CA PHE A 251 1.28 -14.09 10.15
C PHE A 251 1.25 -15.19 11.22
N ASP A 252 0.82 -14.88 12.45
CA ASP A 252 0.73 -15.89 13.52
C ASP A 252 -0.56 -16.71 13.37
N GLU A 253 -0.53 -17.70 12.48
CA GLU A 253 -1.55 -18.74 12.37
C GLU A 253 -1.10 -20.07 13.02
N VAL A 254 -0.67 -20.09 14.28
CA VAL A 254 -0.56 -21.36 15.05
C VAL A 254 -0.30 -21.07 16.51
N ASN A 255 -1.35 -21.10 17.36
CA ASN A 255 -1.32 -21.64 18.73
C ASN A 255 -2.63 -21.49 19.54
N GLU A 256 -3.80 -21.29 18.93
CA GLU A 256 -5.05 -21.45 19.67
C GLU A 256 -6.05 -22.30 18.89
N GLY A 257 -6.22 -23.55 19.33
CA GLY A 257 -7.19 -24.51 18.80
C GLY A 257 -8.65 -24.14 19.08
N ASN A 258 -9.07 -22.92 18.76
CA ASN A 258 -10.46 -22.48 18.85
C ASN A 258 -10.77 -21.24 17.97
N GLY A 259 -10.64 -21.36 16.64
CA GLY A 259 -11.32 -20.47 15.68
C GLY A 259 -11.12 -18.94 15.82
N GLY A 260 -9.98 -18.47 16.37
CA GLY A 260 -9.67 -17.05 16.49
C GLY A 260 -8.87 -16.53 15.28
N ASN A 261 -9.30 -15.40 14.69
CA ASN A 261 -8.59 -14.71 13.61
C ASN A 261 -7.19 -14.26 14.09
N GLY A 262 -6.13 -14.61 13.34
CA GLY A 262 -4.72 -14.35 13.65
C GLY A 262 -4.29 -12.89 13.56
N GLY A 263 -4.74 -12.06 14.50
CA GLY A 263 -4.25 -10.69 14.68
C GLY A 263 -4.72 -10.10 15.99
N ASN A 264 -3.79 -9.54 16.78
CA ASN A 264 -4.10 -8.90 18.06
C ASN A 264 -4.00 -7.38 17.94
N LEU A 265 -4.87 -6.67 18.66
CA LEU A 265 -4.81 -5.22 18.76
C LEU A 265 -3.82 -4.81 19.85
N VAL A 266 -2.86 -3.98 19.49
CA VAL A 266 -1.89 -3.35 20.41
C VAL A 266 -2.22 -1.85 20.48
N THR A 267 -2.21 -1.26 21.67
CA THR A 267 -2.62 0.14 21.88
C THR A 267 -1.59 0.93 22.67
N MET A 268 -1.45 2.22 22.34
CA MET A 268 -0.72 3.24 23.11
C MET A 268 -1.65 4.40 23.46
#